data_AF-A0AAP5UYN9-F1
#
_entry.id   AF-A0AAP5UYN9-F1
#
_cell.length_a   1.000
_cell.length_b   1.000
_cell.length_c   1.000
_cell.angle_alpha   90.00
_cell.angle_beta   90.00
_cell.angle_gamma   90.00
#
_symmetry.space_group_name_H-M   'P 1'
#
loop_
_entity.id
_entity.type
_entity.pdbx_description
1 polymer ?
#
loop_
_entity_poly.entity_id
_entity_poly.type
_entity_poly.pdbx_seq_one_letter_code
_entity_poly.pdbx_strand_id
1 'polypeptide(L)'
;MIALGLLVSGNFDIASVSQPAMRVLRDKLNHSVVLGVPAADGVHIIAVVPSTAPIEITVRPGSVLGFNYSAQGKIALAYGDSTWMTETCSSELTLNTPVTIVDPSKLKREIDRVREQGWAVAPNEAVTGLNALAAPIFDANGVLVATVAIVDSVQFLPAQTDLAKAHEVQQCANAISHKLGFRSRS
;
A
#
# COMPACT_ATOMS: atom_id res chain seq x y z
N MET A 1 -28.73 -0.97 -5.93
CA MET A 1 -28.01 0.29 -6.18
C MET A 1 -27.53 1.02 -4.90
N ILE A 2 -27.78 0.50 -3.69
CA ILE A 2 -27.45 1.20 -2.42
C ILE A 2 -25.99 0.97 -1.96
N ALA A 3 -25.36 -0.15 -2.35
CA ALA A 3 -24.00 -0.51 -1.90
C ALA A 3 -22.90 0.46 -2.37
N LEU A 4 -23.06 1.08 -3.54
CA LEU A 4 -22.05 1.98 -4.10
C LEU A 4 -21.99 3.32 -3.36
N GLY A 5 -23.13 3.80 -2.83
CA GLY A 5 -23.19 5.06 -2.09
C GLY A 5 -22.43 5.01 -0.76
N LEU A 6 -22.54 3.89 -0.03
CA LEU A 6 -21.89 3.71 1.28
C LEU A 6 -20.37 3.52 1.14
N LEU A 7 -19.91 2.78 0.12
CA LEU A 7 -18.47 2.62 -0.17
C LEU A 7 -17.83 3.95 -0.56
N VAL A 8 -18.52 4.78 -1.36
CA VAL A 8 -18.04 6.12 -1.72
C VAL A 8 -18.00 7.05 -0.52
N SER A 9 -19.01 7.01 0.36
CA SER A 9 -19.02 7.81 1.58
C SER A 9 -17.89 7.42 2.55
N GLY A 10 -17.64 6.12 2.73
CA GLY A 10 -16.52 5.63 3.57
C GLY A 10 -15.16 5.99 2.99
N ASN A 11 -14.99 5.87 1.66
CA ASN A 11 -13.74 6.24 0.98
C ASN A 11 -13.46 7.75 1.03
N PHE A 12 -14.50 8.57 0.98
CA PHE A 12 -14.36 10.03 1.10
C PHE A 12 -13.88 10.44 2.51
N ASP A 13 -14.38 9.76 3.54
CA ASP A 13 -13.98 10.01 4.92
C ASP A 13 -12.50 9.65 5.15
N ILE A 14 -12.09 8.45 4.76
CA ILE A 14 -10.69 8.01 4.94
C ILE A 14 -9.70 8.83 4.13
N ALA A 15 -10.05 9.26 2.90
CA ALA A 15 -9.19 10.12 2.09
C ALA A 15 -8.97 11.48 2.77
N SER A 16 -10.04 12.09 3.30
CA SER A 16 -9.97 13.38 3.99
C SER A 16 -9.14 13.29 5.28
N VAL A 17 -9.37 12.25 6.09
CA VAL A 17 -8.61 11.98 7.32
C VAL A 17 -7.12 11.75 7.04
N SER A 18 -6.80 11.08 5.92
CA SER A 18 -5.43 10.71 5.55
C SER A 18 -4.62 11.87 4.97
N GLN A 19 -5.28 12.80 4.27
CA GLN A 19 -4.62 13.83 3.47
C GLN A 19 -3.55 14.65 4.23
N PRO A 20 -3.79 15.12 5.47
CA PRO A 20 -2.77 15.90 6.20
C PRO A 20 -1.50 15.11 6.48
N ALA A 21 -1.62 13.84 6.92
CA ALA A 21 -0.46 12.99 7.21
C ALA A 21 0.32 12.64 5.93
N MET A 22 -0.39 12.36 4.84
CA MET A 22 0.21 12.12 3.53
C MET A 22 1.01 13.34 3.03
N ARG A 23 0.52 14.57 3.23
CA ARG A 23 1.25 15.80 2.87
C ARG A 23 2.54 15.94 3.67
N VAL A 24 2.49 15.69 4.98
CA VAL A 24 3.69 15.72 5.84
C VAL A 24 4.72 14.69 5.36
N LEU A 25 4.30 13.47 5.05
CA LEU A 25 5.19 12.43 4.53
C LEU A 25 5.80 12.85 3.18
N ARG A 26 4.98 13.40 2.27
CA ARG A 26 5.44 13.92 0.98
C ARG A 26 6.48 15.02 1.17
N ASP A 27 6.20 16.02 2.01
CA ASP A 27 7.13 17.13 2.25
C ASP A 27 8.45 16.65 2.86
N LYS A 28 8.43 15.57 3.64
CA LYS A 28 9.62 15.01 4.29
C LYS A 28 10.48 14.17 3.36
N LEU A 29 9.88 13.35 2.50
CA LEU A 29 10.60 12.38 1.66
C LEU A 29 10.66 12.76 0.17
N ASN A 30 9.84 13.72 -0.25
CA ASN A 30 9.67 14.18 -1.63
C ASN A 30 9.38 13.07 -2.66
N HIS A 31 8.68 12.01 -2.24
CA HIS A 31 8.11 10.97 -3.11
C HIS A 31 6.59 11.16 -3.22
N SER A 32 5.99 10.66 -4.29
CA SER A 32 4.53 10.64 -4.42
C SER A 32 3.93 9.72 -3.34
N VAL A 33 2.94 10.22 -2.60
CA VAL A 33 2.27 9.44 -1.54
C VAL A 33 0.91 8.99 -2.03
N VAL A 34 0.64 7.70 -1.96
CA VAL A 34 -0.54 7.04 -2.53
C VAL A 34 -1.34 6.37 -1.41
N LEU A 35 -2.65 6.59 -1.39
CA LEU A 35 -3.60 5.94 -0.50
C LEU A 35 -4.43 4.91 -1.28
N GLY A 36 -4.45 3.68 -0.78
CA GLY A 36 -5.21 2.58 -1.39
C GLY A 36 -6.11 1.87 -0.38
N VAL A 37 -7.30 1.46 -0.82
CA VAL A 37 -8.24 0.67 -0.04
C VAL A 37 -8.24 -0.76 -0.58
N PRO A 38 -7.94 -1.78 0.23
CA PRO A 38 -7.95 -3.17 -0.21
C PRO A 38 -9.38 -3.70 -0.39
N ALA A 39 -9.59 -4.48 -1.43
CA ALA A 39 -10.84 -5.16 -1.78
C ALA A 39 -10.52 -6.54 -2.39
N ALA A 40 -11.54 -7.37 -2.66
CA ALA A 40 -11.34 -8.74 -3.15
C ALA A 40 -10.60 -8.85 -4.50
N ASP A 41 -10.66 -7.81 -5.34
CA ASP A 41 -10.03 -7.74 -6.66
C ASP A 41 -8.67 -7.01 -6.67
N GLY A 42 -8.19 -6.56 -5.51
CA GLY A 42 -6.90 -5.87 -5.36
C GLY A 42 -6.99 -4.62 -4.50
N VAL A 43 -6.03 -3.71 -4.66
CA VAL A 43 -6.00 -2.44 -3.90
C VAL A 43 -6.40 -1.28 -4.78
N HIS A 44 -7.50 -0.63 -4.43
CA HIS A 44 -8.09 0.49 -5.15
C HIS A 44 -7.44 1.79 -4.72
N ILE A 45 -6.80 2.50 -5.64
CA ILE A 45 -6.16 3.78 -5.33
C ILE A 45 -7.22 4.88 -5.28
N ILE A 46 -7.39 5.50 -4.12
CA ILE A 46 -8.46 6.49 -3.89
C ILE A 46 -7.94 7.91 -3.75
N ALA A 47 -6.67 8.11 -3.38
CA ALA A 47 -6.08 9.43 -3.25
C ALA A 47 -4.56 9.41 -3.47
N VAL A 48 -4.04 10.55 -3.94
CA VAL A 48 -2.61 10.76 -4.19
C VAL A 48 -2.23 12.17 -3.72
N VAL A 49 -1.09 12.28 -3.05
CA VAL A 49 -0.38 13.54 -2.85
C VAL A 49 0.87 13.51 -3.72
N PRO A 50 0.92 14.26 -4.83
CA PRO A 50 2.02 14.21 -5.78
C PRO A 50 3.33 14.73 -5.17
N SER A 51 4.46 14.20 -5.65
CA SER A 51 5.77 14.74 -5.29
C SER A 51 5.92 16.20 -5.74
N THR A 52 6.94 16.90 -5.23
CA THR A 52 7.28 18.25 -5.70
C THR A 52 8.49 18.26 -6.65
N ALA A 53 8.96 17.08 -7.06
CA ALA A 53 10.07 16.96 -7.98
C ALA A 53 9.67 17.44 -9.40
N PRO A 54 10.61 17.95 -10.21
CA PRO A 54 10.33 18.39 -11.58
C PRO A 54 9.78 17.27 -12.49
N ILE A 55 10.10 16.02 -12.16
CA ILE A 55 9.56 14.81 -12.81
C ILE A 55 8.97 13.94 -11.72
N GLU A 56 7.72 13.53 -11.91
CA GLU A 56 6.96 12.73 -10.95
C GLU A 56 6.64 11.35 -11.51
N ILE A 57 6.82 10.33 -10.67
CA ILE A 57 6.27 8.98 -10.88
C ILE A 57 5.18 8.76 -9.83
N THR A 58 4.01 8.28 -10.26
CA THR A 58 2.87 8.06 -9.37
C THR A 58 1.89 7.04 -9.95
N VAL A 59 0.91 6.63 -9.13
CA VAL A 59 -0.20 5.76 -9.54
C VAL A 59 -1.48 6.60 -9.59
N ARG A 60 -2.31 6.43 -10.62
CA ARG A 60 -3.52 7.26 -10.80
C ARG A 60 -4.63 6.83 -9.83
N PRO A 61 -5.40 7.77 -9.24
CA PRO A 61 -6.67 7.45 -8.60
C PRO A 61 -7.60 6.68 -9.56
N GLY A 62 -8.32 5.69 -9.03
CA GLY A 62 -9.14 4.74 -9.79
C GLY A 62 -8.37 3.54 -10.34
N SER A 63 -7.04 3.48 -10.19
CA SER A 63 -6.28 2.27 -10.51
C SER A 63 -6.54 1.17 -9.50
N VAL A 64 -6.52 -0.09 -9.94
CA VAL A 64 -6.54 -1.28 -9.07
C VAL A 64 -5.19 -1.98 -9.18
N LEU A 65 -4.48 -2.10 -8.06
CA LEU A 65 -3.19 -2.77 -7.98
C LEU A 65 -3.36 -4.21 -7.51
N GLY A 66 -2.76 -5.15 -8.23
CA GLY A 66 -2.82 -6.57 -7.92
C GLY A 66 -2.03 -6.95 -6.67
N PHE A 67 -2.44 -8.04 -6.04
CA PHE A 67 -1.89 -8.51 -4.76
C PHE A 67 -0.43 -8.98 -4.83
N ASN A 68 -0.05 -9.68 -5.90
CA ASN A 68 1.23 -10.36 -5.99
C ASN A 68 2.41 -9.44 -6.40
N TYR A 69 2.12 -8.28 -7.01
CA TYR A 69 3.15 -7.45 -7.64
C TYR A 69 3.26 -6.03 -7.07
N SER A 70 2.38 -5.64 -6.14
CA SER A 70 2.38 -4.28 -5.57
C SER A 70 2.68 -4.32 -4.07
N ALA A 71 3.37 -3.29 -3.57
CA ALA A 71 3.66 -3.18 -2.14
C ALA A 71 2.36 -3.13 -1.31
N GLN A 72 1.39 -2.34 -1.77
CA GLN A 72 0.07 -2.27 -1.14
C GLN A 72 -0.68 -3.61 -1.20
N GLY A 73 -0.59 -4.34 -2.31
CA GLY A 73 -1.15 -5.67 -2.46
C GLY A 73 -0.56 -6.68 -1.48
N LYS A 74 0.77 -6.64 -1.28
CA LYS A 74 1.45 -7.45 -0.27
C LYS A 74 1.00 -7.10 1.15
N ILE A 75 0.80 -5.81 1.45
CA ILE A 75 0.19 -5.37 2.73
C ILE A 75 -1.24 -5.93 2.88
N ALA A 76 -2.04 -5.88 1.82
CA ALA A 76 -3.40 -6.42 1.84
C ALA A 76 -3.41 -7.94 2.11
N LEU A 77 -2.50 -8.71 1.50
CA LEU A 77 -2.37 -10.14 1.80
C LEU A 77 -1.84 -10.44 3.21
N ALA A 78 -1.03 -9.54 3.77
CA ALA A 78 -0.46 -9.72 5.10
C ALA A 78 -1.49 -9.50 6.21
N TYR A 79 -2.32 -8.46 6.08
CA TYR A 79 -3.15 -7.93 7.17
C TYR A 79 -4.66 -7.86 6.85
N GLY A 80 -5.06 -8.09 5.60
CA GLY A 80 -6.45 -8.05 5.16
C GLY A 80 -7.21 -9.35 5.42
N ASP A 81 -8.21 -9.62 4.59
CA ASP A 81 -9.01 -10.85 4.73
C ASP A 81 -8.12 -12.09 4.58
N SER A 82 -8.30 -13.03 5.51
CA SER A 82 -7.59 -14.31 5.51
C SER A 82 -7.83 -15.15 4.24
N THR A 83 -8.95 -14.96 3.53
CA THR A 83 -9.22 -15.71 2.30
C THR A 83 -8.41 -15.21 1.11
N TRP A 84 -8.04 -13.92 1.07
CA TRP A 84 -7.36 -13.32 -0.09
C TRP A 84 -6.04 -14.01 -0.44
N MET A 85 -5.28 -14.46 0.55
CA MET A 85 -4.04 -15.22 0.31
C MET A 85 -4.32 -16.54 -0.41
N THR A 86 -5.32 -17.29 0.06
CA THR A 86 -5.68 -18.59 -0.51
C THR A 86 -6.26 -18.42 -1.92
N GLU A 87 -7.13 -17.44 -2.12
CA GLU A 87 -7.73 -17.12 -3.41
C GLU A 87 -6.65 -16.68 -4.42
N THR A 88 -5.75 -15.77 -4.01
CA THR A 88 -4.64 -15.30 -4.85
C THR A 88 -3.75 -16.45 -5.27
N CYS A 89 -3.33 -17.32 -4.33
CA CYS A 89 -2.45 -18.45 -4.62
C CYS A 89 -3.12 -19.55 -5.46
N SER A 90 -4.46 -19.60 -5.50
CA SER A 90 -5.23 -20.56 -6.29
C SER A 90 -5.54 -20.04 -7.71
N SER A 91 -5.23 -18.77 -7.97
CA SER A 91 -5.45 -18.09 -9.25
C SER A 91 -4.18 -18.00 -10.10
N GLU A 92 -4.32 -17.65 -11.38
CA GLU A 92 -3.18 -17.32 -12.22
C GLU A 92 -2.59 -15.96 -11.81
N LEU A 93 -1.37 -15.98 -11.28
CA LEU A 93 -0.67 -14.77 -10.84
C LEU A 93 -0.18 -13.95 -12.04
N THR A 94 -0.54 -12.67 -12.08
CA THR A 94 -0.14 -11.77 -13.17
C THR A 94 1.37 -11.57 -13.21
N LEU A 95 1.96 -11.74 -14.39
CA LEU A 95 3.37 -11.49 -14.70
C LEU A 95 3.50 -10.15 -15.45
N ASN A 96 3.79 -9.05 -14.74
CA ASN A 96 3.96 -7.74 -15.36
C ASN A 96 5.41 -7.50 -15.84
N THR A 97 6.38 -8.07 -15.12
CA THR A 97 7.81 -7.96 -15.41
C THR A 97 8.51 -9.29 -15.13
N PRO A 98 9.75 -9.49 -15.60
CA PRO A 98 10.50 -10.72 -15.34
C PRO A 98 10.77 -11.02 -13.86
N VAL A 99 10.60 -10.05 -12.97
CA VAL A 99 10.83 -10.20 -11.52
C VAL A 99 9.54 -10.23 -10.71
N THR A 100 8.37 -10.10 -11.35
CA THR A 100 7.08 -10.22 -10.65
C THR A 100 6.98 -11.58 -9.96
N ILE A 101 6.53 -11.59 -8.71
CA ILE A 101 6.33 -12.83 -7.97
C ILE A 101 5.10 -13.56 -8.52
N VAL A 102 5.34 -14.67 -9.22
CA VAL A 102 4.28 -15.55 -9.77
C VAL A 102 4.33 -16.98 -9.20
N ASP A 103 5.19 -17.22 -8.23
CA ASP A 103 5.26 -18.48 -7.48
C ASP A 103 4.54 -18.30 -6.14
N PRO A 104 3.43 -19.03 -5.88
CA PRO A 104 2.67 -18.93 -4.64
C PRO A 104 3.50 -19.15 -3.37
N SER A 105 4.50 -20.05 -3.43
CA SER A 105 5.38 -20.32 -2.28
C SER A 105 6.34 -19.16 -2.03
N LYS A 106 6.81 -18.47 -3.08
CA LYS A 106 7.60 -17.23 -2.93
C LYS A 106 6.74 -16.10 -2.39
N LEU A 107 5.51 -15.95 -2.90
CA LEU A 107 4.58 -14.93 -2.42
C LEU A 107 4.29 -15.12 -0.93
N LYS A 108 3.98 -16.34 -0.50
CA LYS A 108 3.73 -16.64 0.92
C LYS A 108 4.90 -16.23 1.82
N ARG A 109 6.14 -16.60 1.46
CA ARG A 109 7.35 -16.21 2.21
C ARG A 109 7.54 -14.70 2.27
N GLU A 110 7.28 -14.00 1.16
CA GLU A 110 7.33 -12.54 1.13
C GLU A 110 6.29 -11.93 2.07
N ILE A 111 5.06 -12.45 2.09
CA ILE A 111 4.01 -11.96 2.98
C ILE A 111 4.33 -12.24 4.44
N ASP A 112 4.94 -13.38 4.77
CA ASP A 112 5.39 -13.67 6.13
C ASP A 112 6.43 -12.64 6.59
N ARG A 113 7.40 -12.28 5.73
CA ARG A 113 8.34 -11.18 5.99
C ARG A 113 7.63 -9.83 6.18
N VAL A 114 6.62 -9.53 5.38
CA VAL A 114 5.83 -8.29 5.49
C VAL A 114 5.11 -8.21 6.84
N ARG A 115 4.63 -9.34 7.38
CA ARG A 115 4.04 -9.42 8.72
C ARG A 115 5.07 -9.13 9.82
N GLU A 116 6.28 -9.66 9.68
CA GLU A 116 7.35 -9.45 10.66
C GLU A 116 7.83 -7.99 10.71
N GLN A 117 8.00 -7.35 9.55
CA GLN A 117 8.61 -6.01 9.49
C GLN A 117 7.59 -4.85 9.50
N GLY A 118 6.32 -5.12 9.19
CA GLY A 118 5.26 -4.09 9.23
C GLY A 118 5.19 -3.17 8.01
N TRP A 119 5.89 -3.51 6.92
CA TRP A 119 5.93 -2.76 5.66
C TRP A 119 6.28 -3.69 4.50
N ALA A 120 6.03 -3.24 3.27
CA ALA A 120 6.31 -4.02 2.05
C ALA A 120 6.95 -3.14 0.97
N VAL A 121 7.74 -3.77 0.10
CA VAL A 121 8.27 -3.17 -1.14
C VAL A 121 7.92 -4.00 -2.36
N ALA A 122 7.99 -3.41 -3.55
CA ALA A 122 7.74 -4.13 -4.80
C ALA A 122 8.63 -3.61 -5.95
N PRO A 123 9.97 -3.73 -5.83
CA PRO A 123 10.89 -3.13 -6.77
C PRO A 123 10.84 -3.85 -8.12
N ASN A 124 10.54 -3.09 -9.18
CA ASN A 124 10.40 -3.56 -10.55
C ASN A 124 9.28 -4.60 -10.78
N GLU A 125 8.39 -4.86 -9.81
CA GLU A 125 7.41 -5.94 -9.93
C GLU A 125 6.18 -5.54 -10.74
N ALA A 126 5.70 -4.30 -10.57
CA ALA A 126 4.57 -3.76 -11.34
C ALA A 126 5.00 -3.21 -12.70
N VAL A 127 6.08 -2.43 -12.71
CA VAL A 127 6.66 -1.79 -13.89
C VAL A 127 8.18 -1.77 -13.70
N THR A 128 8.94 -2.16 -14.71
CA THR A 128 10.41 -2.09 -14.66
C THR A 128 10.86 -0.64 -14.43
N GLY A 129 11.71 -0.44 -13.43
CA GLY A 129 12.20 0.88 -13.02
C GLY A 129 11.38 1.55 -11.93
N LEU A 130 10.27 0.97 -11.47
CA LEU A 130 9.40 1.55 -10.43
C LEU A 130 9.50 0.76 -9.13
N ASN A 131 9.44 1.44 -7.99
CA ASN A 131 9.27 0.82 -6.68
C ASN A 131 8.19 1.54 -5.87
N ALA A 132 7.65 0.83 -4.89
CA ALA A 132 6.79 1.38 -3.87
C ALA A 132 7.21 0.84 -2.50
N LEU A 133 6.99 1.64 -1.45
CA LEU A 133 7.15 1.24 -0.06
C LEU A 133 5.85 1.54 0.66
N ALA A 134 5.18 0.50 1.17
CA ALA A 134 3.83 0.58 1.72
C ALA A 134 3.77 0.13 3.19
N ALA A 135 2.81 0.70 3.93
CA ALA A 135 2.49 0.33 5.31
C ALA A 135 0.95 0.23 5.51
N PRO A 136 0.48 -0.59 6.47
CA PRO A 136 -0.94 -0.80 6.74
C PRO A 136 -1.55 0.34 7.57
N ILE A 137 -2.80 0.69 7.26
CA ILE A 137 -3.64 1.59 8.08
C ILE A 137 -4.78 0.77 8.68
N PHE A 138 -4.92 0.85 10.01
CA PHE A 138 -5.89 0.09 10.79
C PHE A 138 -6.98 0.98 11.38
N ASP A 139 -8.17 0.42 11.58
CA ASP A 139 -9.26 1.06 12.34
C ASP A 139 -9.17 0.78 13.85
N ALA A 140 -10.14 1.26 14.61
CA ALA A 140 -10.25 1.03 16.06
C ALA A 140 -10.30 -0.46 16.47
N ASN A 141 -10.72 -1.36 15.59
CA ASN A 141 -10.79 -2.80 15.84
C ASN A 141 -9.50 -3.54 15.46
N GLY A 142 -8.51 -2.84 14.91
CA GLY A 142 -7.28 -3.44 14.37
C GLY A 142 -7.49 -4.11 13.01
N VAL A 143 -8.57 -3.78 12.30
CA VAL A 143 -8.84 -4.28 10.95
C VAL A 143 -8.14 -3.40 9.93
N LEU A 144 -7.52 -4.01 8.91
CA LEU A 144 -6.90 -3.29 7.80
C LEU A 144 -7.99 -2.58 6.98
N VAL A 145 -7.95 -1.24 6.95
CA VAL A 145 -8.93 -0.42 6.21
C VAL A 145 -8.32 0.35 5.04
N ALA A 146 -7.01 0.58 5.06
CA ALA A 146 -6.30 1.19 3.95
C ALA A 146 -4.80 0.85 3.98
N THR A 147 -4.10 1.32 2.96
CA THR A 147 -2.64 1.28 2.83
C THR A 147 -2.16 2.66 2.43
N VAL A 148 -1.01 3.08 2.95
CA VAL A 148 -0.28 4.25 2.46
C VAL A 148 1.05 3.80 1.90
N ALA A 149 1.44 4.37 0.77
CA ALA A 149 2.72 4.06 0.14
C ALA A 149 3.41 5.31 -0.39
N ILE A 150 4.74 5.31 -0.40
CA ILE A 150 5.53 6.18 -1.27
C ILE A 150 5.86 5.43 -2.57
N VAL A 151 5.87 6.15 -3.69
CA VAL A 151 6.15 5.58 -5.02
C VAL A 151 7.15 6.47 -5.74
N ASP A 152 8.15 5.85 -6.37
CA ASP A 152 9.12 6.53 -7.22
C ASP A 152 9.88 5.54 -8.13
N SER A 153 10.79 6.07 -8.94
CA SER A 153 11.80 5.27 -9.63
C SER A 153 12.69 4.51 -8.63
N VAL A 154 13.11 3.31 -9.02
CA VAL A 154 14.09 2.50 -8.27
C VAL A 154 15.42 3.22 -8.02
N GLN A 155 15.72 4.29 -8.77
CA GLN A 155 16.90 5.13 -8.54
C GLN A 155 16.79 5.94 -7.24
N PHE A 156 15.59 6.41 -6.90
CA PHE A 156 15.34 7.23 -5.70
C PHE A 156 14.72 6.41 -4.55
N LEU A 157 14.01 5.34 -4.90
CA LEU A 157 13.43 4.38 -3.98
C LEU A 157 13.96 2.96 -4.30
N PRO A 158 15.20 2.62 -3.91
CA PRO A 158 15.84 1.36 -4.26
C PRO A 158 15.17 0.13 -3.63
N ALA A 159 15.47 -1.05 -4.18
CA ALA A 159 14.95 -2.33 -3.71
C ALA A 159 15.27 -2.60 -2.23
N GLN A 160 16.49 -2.30 -1.81
CA GLN A 160 16.86 -2.25 -0.41
C GLN A 160 16.45 -0.88 0.14
N THR A 161 15.27 -0.85 0.76
CA THR A 161 14.77 0.35 1.42
C THR A 161 15.60 0.68 2.66
N ASP A 162 15.85 1.97 2.86
CA ASP A 162 16.37 2.52 4.10
C ASP A 162 15.32 2.38 5.21
N LEU A 163 15.71 1.76 6.34
CA LEU A 163 14.83 1.59 7.50
C LEU A 163 14.29 2.92 8.01
N ALA A 164 15.04 4.02 7.90
CA ALA A 164 14.54 5.34 8.25
C ALA A 164 13.31 5.71 7.41
N LYS A 165 13.37 5.51 6.08
CA LYS A 165 12.22 5.75 5.19
C LYS A 165 11.04 4.82 5.52
N ALA A 166 11.30 3.55 5.80
CA ALA A 166 10.25 2.62 6.23
C ALA A 166 9.55 3.09 7.50
N HIS A 167 10.32 3.55 8.49
CA HIS A 167 9.76 4.13 9.71
C HIS A 167 8.92 5.38 9.45
N GLU A 168 9.32 6.26 8.53
CA GLU A 168 8.50 7.43 8.17
C GLU A 168 7.15 7.04 7.54
N VAL A 169 7.15 6.05 6.65
CA VAL A 169 5.91 5.54 6.04
C VAL A 169 5.02 4.88 7.10
N GLN A 170 5.60 4.11 8.02
CA GLN A 170 4.87 3.52 9.15
C GLN A 170 4.33 4.58 10.11
N GLN A 171 5.09 5.63 10.40
CA GLN A 171 4.62 6.74 11.24
C GLN A 171 3.45 7.48 10.60
N CYS A 172 3.48 7.69 9.28
CA CYS A 172 2.35 8.22 8.54
C CYS A 172 1.13 7.30 8.67
N ALA A 173 1.30 6.00 8.45
CA ALA A 173 0.22 5.02 8.57
C ALA A 173 -0.37 4.97 10.00
N ASN A 174 0.48 5.02 11.03
CA ASN A 174 0.07 5.06 12.43
C ASN A 174 -0.68 6.36 12.77
N ALA A 175 -0.22 7.52 12.28
CA ALA A 175 -0.89 8.79 12.49
C ALA A 175 -2.31 8.79 11.90
N ILE A 176 -2.50 8.17 10.73
CA ILE A 176 -3.82 7.97 10.12
C ILE A 176 -4.64 6.99 10.95
N SER A 177 -4.07 5.84 11.31
CA SER A 177 -4.76 4.81 12.10
C SER A 177 -5.26 5.35 13.45
N HIS A 178 -4.46 6.17 14.13
CA HIS A 178 -4.86 6.83 15.38
C HIS A 178 -6.05 7.76 15.21
N LYS A 179 -6.14 8.48 14.07
CA LYS A 179 -7.32 9.31 13.75
C LYS A 179 -8.56 8.46 13.46
N LEU A 180 -8.38 7.23 12.98
CA LEU A 180 -9.43 6.23 12.79
C LEU A 180 -9.73 5.42 14.07
N GLY A 181 -9.12 5.80 15.20
CA GLY A 181 -9.40 5.22 16.52
C GLY A 181 -8.53 4.01 16.89
N PHE A 182 -7.56 3.60 16.05
CA PHE A 182 -6.61 2.54 16.40
C PHE A 182 -5.76 2.95 17.59
N ARG A 183 -5.62 2.05 18.57
CA ARG A 183 -4.71 2.19 19.70
C ARG A 183 -3.76 1.00 19.67
N SER A 184 -2.50 1.25 19.33
CA SER A 184 -1.46 0.22 19.42
C SER A 184 -1.47 -0.36 20.85
N ARG A 185 -1.65 -1.68 20.98
CA ARG A 185 -1.49 -2.33 22.29
C ARG A 185 -0.01 -2.21 22.66
N SER A 186 0.25 -1.45 23.72
CA SER A 186 1.56 -1.35 24.38
C SER A 186 2.04 -2.70 24.87
#